data_AF-A0A2V2F0I1-F1
#
_entry.id   AF-A0A2V2F0I1-F1
#
_cell.length_a   1.000
_cell.length_b   1.000
_cell.length_c   1.000
_cell.angle_alpha   90.00
_cell.angle_beta   90.00
_cell.angle_gamma   90.00
#
_symmetry.space_group_name_H-M   'P 1'
#
loop_
_entity.id
_entity.type
_entity.pdbx_description
1 polymer ?
#
loop_
_entity_poly.entity_id
_entity_poly.type
_entity_poly.pdbx_seq_one_letter_code
_entity_poly.pdbx_strand_id
1 'polypeptide(L)'
;MMIDDLLRERNMTRYRLAVTAGIPHATLNDICSGKTRLEKCSAETVYKLAKALGVSMELLTGSGIRQTERERAYEYGLPAYLQHDLDAYKEGLKSGSPLMDCLWGELYGSINAAEITDGAITHEHAQYLRQRYL
;
A
#
# COMPACT_ATOMS: atom_id res chain seq x y z
N MET A 1 -3.25 1.76 -9.08
CA MET A 1 -2.76 3.08 -8.61
C MET A 1 -3.14 3.24 -7.16
N MET A 2 -2.35 3.98 -6.37
CA MET A 2 -2.60 4.23 -4.95
C MET A 2 -4.06 4.61 -4.61
N ILE A 3 -4.70 5.47 -5.42
CA ILE A 3 -6.11 5.82 -5.25
C ILE A 3 -7.05 4.61 -5.41
N ASP A 4 -6.83 3.74 -6.39
CA ASP A 4 -7.65 2.54 -6.58
C ASP A 4 -7.55 1.55 -5.43
N ASP A 5 -6.40 1.52 -4.75
CA ASP A 5 -6.18 0.66 -3.60
C ASP A 5 -6.84 1.24 -2.35
N LEU A 6 -6.72 2.56 -2.12
CA LEU A 6 -7.47 3.26 -1.07
C LEU A 6 -8.99 3.12 -1.24
N LEU A 7 -9.46 3.09 -2.50
CA LEU A 7 -10.85 2.82 -2.86
C LEU A 7 -11.25 1.37 -2.56
N ARG A 8 -10.41 0.38 -2.88
CA ARG A 8 -10.64 -1.04 -2.55
C ARG A 8 -10.72 -1.28 -1.05
N GLU A 9 -9.78 -0.73 -0.27
CA GLU A 9 -9.78 -0.82 1.20
C GLU A 9 -11.06 -0.26 1.82
N ARG A 10 -11.66 0.77 1.19
CA ARG A 10 -12.88 1.44 1.68
C ARG A 10 -14.16 0.96 1.01
N ASN A 11 -14.09 -0.07 0.16
CA ASN A 11 -15.20 -0.56 -0.64
C ASN A 11 -15.96 0.58 -1.36
N MET A 12 -15.20 1.50 -1.95
CA MET A 12 -15.68 2.73 -2.57
C MET A 12 -15.39 2.71 -4.07
N THR A 13 -16.34 3.15 -4.89
CA THR A 13 -16.12 3.28 -6.34
C THR A 13 -15.55 4.66 -6.69
N ARG A 14 -14.86 4.77 -7.84
CA ARG A 14 -14.41 6.08 -8.37
C ARG A 14 -15.58 7.06 -8.50
N TYR A 15 -16.73 6.60 -8.99
CA TYR A 15 -17.93 7.43 -9.07
C TYR A 15 -18.35 7.98 -7.69
N ARG A 16 -18.41 7.10 -6.68
CA ARG A 16 -18.77 7.50 -5.32
C ARG A 16 -17.78 8.50 -4.75
N LEU A 17 -16.47 8.32 -4.98
CA LEU A 17 -15.44 9.27 -4.58
C LEU A 17 -15.64 10.65 -5.23
N ALA A 18 -15.90 10.71 -6.54
CA ALA A 18 -16.12 11.98 -7.24
C ALA A 18 -17.31 12.74 -6.64
N VAL A 19 -18.42 12.04 -6.38
CA VAL A 19 -19.62 12.61 -5.75
C VAL A 19 -19.33 13.08 -4.33
N THR A 20 -18.67 12.26 -3.50
CA THR A 20 -18.35 12.59 -2.11
C THR A 20 -17.35 13.75 -1.99
N ALA A 21 -16.36 13.81 -2.88
CA ALA A 21 -15.38 14.89 -2.92
C ALA A 21 -15.94 16.16 -3.59
N GLY A 22 -17.08 16.07 -4.28
CA GLY A 22 -17.66 17.21 -5.01
C GLY A 22 -16.77 17.68 -6.18
N ILE A 23 -16.15 16.74 -6.90
CA ILE A 23 -15.31 17.02 -8.06
C ILE A 23 -15.90 16.39 -9.33
N PRO A 24 -15.66 16.96 -10.53
CA PRO A 24 -16.15 16.37 -11.77
C PRO A 24 -15.61 14.96 -11.99
N HIS A 25 -16.46 14.04 -12.46
CA HIS A 25 -16.06 12.67 -12.76
C HIS A 25 -14.95 12.60 -13.81
N ALA A 26 -14.97 13.50 -14.80
CA ALA A 26 -13.90 13.62 -15.80
C ALA A 26 -12.55 13.92 -15.15
N THR A 27 -12.50 14.85 -14.21
CA THR A 27 -11.30 15.20 -13.45
C THR A 27 -10.76 14.01 -12.67
N LEU A 28 -11.62 13.29 -11.94
CA LEU A 28 -11.18 12.09 -11.21
C LEU A 28 -10.67 11.01 -12.17
N ASN A 29 -11.32 10.81 -13.32
CA ASN A 29 -10.91 9.80 -14.28
C ASN A 29 -9.55 10.13 -14.92
N ASP A 30 -9.29 11.40 -15.22
CA ASP A 30 -7.99 11.85 -15.74
C ASP A 30 -6.87 11.68 -14.69
N ILE A 31 -7.18 11.88 -13.40
CA ILE A 31 -6.25 11.59 -12.30
C ILE A 31 -5.98 10.08 -12.20
N CYS A 32 -7.03 9.25 -12.12
CA CYS A 32 -6.90 7.80 -11.96
C CYS A 32 -6.37 7.07 -13.21
N SER A 33 -6.34 7.73 -14.37
CA SER A 33 -5.72 7.21 -15.59
C SER A 33 -4.29 7.71 -15.80
N GLY A 34 -3.79 8.58 -14.91
CA GLY A 34 -2.45 9.17 -15.00
C GLY A 34 -2.29 10.27 -16.05
N LYS A 35 -3.37 10.67 -16.74
CA LYS A 35 -3.37 11.81 -17.67
C LYS A 35 -3.06 13.13 -16.94
N THR A 36 -3.58 13.26 -15.73
CA THR A 36 -3.35 14.41 -14.86
C THR A 36 -2.63 13.97 -13.59
N ARG A 37 -1.49 14.60 -13.28
CA ARG A 37 -0.80 14.40 -12.01
C ARG A 37 -1.52 15.19 -10.91
N LEU A 38 -1.73 14.57 -9.75
CA LEU A 38 -2.28 15.24 -8.56
C LEU A 38 -1.51 16.51 -8.17
N GLU A 39 -0.20 16.52 -8.40
CA GLU A 39 0.71 17.65 -8.21
C GLU A 39 0.29 18.91 -9.00
N LYS A 40 -0.44 18.74 -10.11
CA LYS A 40 -0.90 19.82 -10.99
C LYS A 40 -2.35 20.24 -10.69
N CYS A 41 -3.05 19.53 -9.81
CA CYS A 41 -4.40 19.90 -9.39
C CYS A 41 -4.34 21.07 -8.39
N SER A 42 -5.45 21.80 -8.29
CA SER A 42 -5.55 22.84 -7.25
C SER A 42 -5.46 22.22 -5.86
N ALA A 43 -4.89 22.95 -4.90
CA ALA A 43 -4.84 22.52 -3.50
C ALA A 43 -6.24 22.17 -2.95
N GLU A 44 -7.27 22.89 -3.39
CA GLU A 44 -8.66 22.60 -3.06
C GLU A 44 -9.11 21.21 -3.54
N THR A 45 -8.71 20.81 -4.76
CA THR A 45 -9.04 19.49 -5.32
C THR A 45 -8.34 18.38 -4.54
N VAL A 46 -7.05 18.56 -4.23
CA VAL A 46 -6.28 17.60 -3.42
C VAL A 46 -6.88 17.48 -2.01
N TYR A 47 -7.26 18.59 -1.39
CA TYR A 47 -7.93 18.60 -0.09
C TYR A 47 -9.26 17.85 -0.10
N LYS A 48 -10.13 18.11 -1.09
CA LYS A 48 -11.42 17.43 -1.23
C LYS A 48 -11.26 15.93 -1.38
N LEU A 49 -10.28 15.49 -2.18
CA LEU A 49 -9.94 14.07 -2.34
C LEU A 49 -9.40 13.46 -1.04
N ALA A 50 -8.43 14.11 -0.40
CA ALA A 50 -7.85 13.65 0.86
C ALA A 50 -8.93 13.50 1.95
N LYS A 51 -9.81 14.50 2.07
CA LYS A 51 -10.93 14.48 3.01
C LYS A 51 -11.93 13.37 2.70
N ALA A 52 -12.31 13.17 1.44
CA ALA A 52 -13.24 12.11 1.05
C ALA A 52 -12.66 10.70 1.25
N LEU A 53 -11.33 10.56 1.09
CA LEU A 53 -10.59 9.32 1.34
C LEU A 53 -10.18 9.17 2.82
N GLY A 54 -10.35 10.19 3.67
CA GLY A 54 -9.89 10.14 5.07
C GLY A 54 -8.39 9.92 5.19
N VAL A 55 -7.59 10.55 4.33
CA VAL A 55 -6.12 10.50 4.36
C VAL A 55 -5.54 11.92 4.46
N SER A 56 -4.26 12.04 4.79
CA SER A 56 -3.58 13.33 4.76
C SER A 56 -3.39 13.81 3.32
N MET A 57 -3.34 15.13 3.10
CA MET A 57 -3.02 15.68 1.78
C MET A 57 -1.62 15.26 1.32
N GLU A 58 -0.68 15.12 2.25
CA GLU A 58 0.69 14.68 2.00
C GLU A 58 0.73 13.31 1.33
N LEU A 59 -0.13 12.39 1.75
CA LEU A 59 -0.26 11.05 1.16
C LEU A 59 -0.67 11.10 -0.32
N LEU A 60 -1.35 12.17 -0.75
CA LEU A 60 -1.75 12.40 -2.15
C LEU A 60 -0.77 13.27 -2.96
N THR A 61 0.35 13.69 -2.35
CA THR A 61 1.42 14.40 -3.06
C THR A 61 2.29 13.44 -3.87
N GLY A 62 3.04 13.97 -4.84
CA GLY A 62 3.98 13.18 -5.65
C GLY A 62 5.01 12.39 -4.83
N SER A 63 5.49 12.95 -3.72
CA SER A 63 6.39 12.28 -2.79
C SER A 63 5.68 11.17 -2.01
N GLY A 64 4.47 11.43 -1.49
CA GLY A 64 3.67 10.44 -0.78
C GLY A 64 3.31 9.24 -1.68
N ILE A 65 2.91 9.50 -2.92
CA ILE A 65 2.59 8.46 -3.91
C ILE A 65 3.82 7.60 -4.22
N ARG A 66 4.96 8.23 -4.51
CA ARG A 66 6.21 7.52 -4.81
C ARG A 66 6.72 6.70 -3.62
N GLN A 67 6.58 7.24 -2.41
CA GLN A 67 6.96 6.53 -1.19
C GLN A 67 6.07 5.30 -0.98
N THR A 68 4.75 5.43 -1.12
CA THR A 68 3.84 4.28 -1.03
C THR A 68 4.08 3.24 -2.13
N GLU A 69 4.38 3.67 -3.35
CA GLU A 69 4.72 2.74 -4.45
C GLU A 69 6.06 2.02 -4.19
N ARG A 70 7.06 2.73 -3.66
CA ARG A 70 8.35 2.15 -3.26
C ARG A 70 8.19 1.16 -2.10
N GLU A 71 7.42 1.52 -1.09
CA GLU A 71 7.11 0.66 0.05
C GLU A 71 6.35 -0.60 -0.39
N ARG A 72 5.42 -0.49 -1.33
CA ARG A 72 4.75 -1.69 -1.89
C ARG A 72 5.68 -2.58 -2.71
N ALA A 73 6.72 -2.02 -3.32
CA ALA A 73 7.73 -2.81 -3.99
C ALA A 73 8.52 -3.69 -3.01
N TYR A 74 8.52 -3.37 -1.71
CA TYR A 74 9.13 -4.21 -0.67
C TYR A 74 8.39 -5.54 -0.45
N GLU A 75 7.24 -5.77 -1.05
CA GLU A 75 6.56 -7.07 -0.95
C GLU A 75 6.93 -8.07 -2.06
N TYR A 76 7.79 -7.66 -3.00
CA TYR A 76 8.15 -8.43 -4.18
C TYR A 76 9.66 -8.43 -4.41
N GLY A 77 10.16 -9.40 -5.19
CA GLY A 77 11.60 -9.53 -5.45
C GLY A 77 12.40 -9.93 -4.22
N LEU A 78 11.73 -10.51 -3.21
CA LEU A 78 12.34 -11.03 -2.00
C LEU A 78 13.13 -12.31 -2.31
N PRO A 79 14.11 -12.69 -1.47
CA PRO A 79 14.66 -14.04 -1.47
C PRO A 79 13.54 -15.08 -1.45
N ALA A 80 13.70 -16.18 -2.18
CA ALA A 80 12.63 -17.16 -2.40
C ALA A 80 12.00 -17.68 -1.09
N TYR A 81 12.80 -17.88 -0.04
CA TYR A 81 12.31 -18.30 1.27
C TYR A 81 11.43 -17.22 1.92
N LEU A 82 11.87 -15.96 1.89
CA LEU A 82 11.13 -14.85 2.48
C LEU A 82 9.84 -14.56 1.71
N GLN A 83 9.88 -14.64 0.36
CA GLN A 83 8.66 -14.51 -0.44
C GLN A 83 7.65 -15.61 -0.11
N HIS A 84 8.12 -16.85 -0.01
CA HIS A 84 7.29 -18.00 0.36
C HIS A 84 6.60 -17.77 1.70
N ASP A 85 7.33 -17.37 2.74
CA ASP A 85 6.77 -17.21 4.07
C ASP A 85 5.84 -16.00 4.17
N LEU A 86 6.14 -14.91 3.44
CA LEU A 86 5.26 -13.76 3.32
C LEU A 86 3.93 -14.14 2.66
N ASP A 87 3.98 -14.90 1.58
CA ASP A 87 2.79 -15.35 0.85
C ASP A 87 1.98 -16.36 1.69
N ALA A 88 2.64 -17.28 2.39
CA ALA A 88 2.01 -18.22 3.30
C ALA A 88 1.29 -17.52 4.46
N TYR A 89 1.91 -16.49 5.05
CA TYR A 89 1.30 -15.67 6.09
C TYR A 89 0.07 -14.91 5.58
N LYS A 90 0.15 -14.28 4.41
CA LYS A 90 -0.98 -13.57 3.78
C LYS A 90 -2.15 -14.52 3.50
N GLU A 91 -1.89 -15.72 3.00
CA GLU A 91 -2.93 -16.72 2.77
C GLU A 91 -3.50 -17.27 4.08
N GLY A 92 -2.67 -17.42 5.11
CA GLY A 92 -3.10 -17.77 6.46
C GLY A 92 -4.10 -16.77 7.03
N LEU A 93 -3.81 -15.47 6.93
CA LEU A 93 -4.71 -14.39 7.34
C LEU A 93 -6.04 -14.44 6.58
N LYS A 94 -5.98 -14.66 5.27
CA LYS A 94 -7.15 -14.68 4.40
C LYS A 94 -8.04 -15.91 4.63
N SER A 95 -7.44 -17.06 4.88
CA SER A 95 -8.15 -18.33 5.09
C SER A 95 -8.61 -18.53 6.54
N GLY A 96 -8.12 -17.71 7.48
CA GLY A 96 -8.36 -17.89 8.92
C GLY A 96 -7.67 -19.15 9.45
N SER A 97 -6.43 -19.39 9.01
CA SER A 97 -5.64 -20.57 9.38
C SER A 97 -5.56 -20.74 10.90
N PRO A 98 -5.69 -21.97 11.43
CA PRO A 98 -5.47 -22.22 12.86
C PRO A 98 -3.98 -22.16 13.26
N LEU A 99 -3.07 -22.08 12.29
CA LEU A 99 -1.61 -22.09 12.50
C LEU A 99 -0.98 -20.71 12.35
N MET A 100 -1.72 -19.64 12.68
CA MET A 100 -1.22 -18.27 12.52
C MET A 100 0.02 -17.97 13.36
N ASP A 101 0.17 -18.61 14.52
CA ASP A 101 1.33 -18.51 15.38
C ASP A 101 2.59 -19.11 14.72
N CYS A 102 2.46 -20.27 14.08
CA CYS A 102 3.55 -20.86 13.30
C CYS A 102 3.92 -19.98 12.12
N LEU A 103 2.93 -19.54 11.33
CA LEU A 103 3.18 -18.69 10.15
C LEU A 103 3.82 -17.35 10.54
N TRP A 104 3.42 -16.76 11.66
CA TRP A 104 4.04 -15.55 12.21
C TRP A 104 5.52 -15.81 12.56
N GLY A 105 5.81 -16.94 13.20
CA GLY A 105 7.17 -17.34 13.56
C GLY A 105 8.09 -17.54 12.36
N GLU A 106 7.60 -18.24 11.33
CA GLU A 106 8.34 -18.45 10.07
C GLU A 106 8.62 -17.12 9.37
N LEU A 107 7.61 -16.26 9.19
CA LEU A 107 7.79 -14.95 8.56
C LEU A 107 8.74 -14.06 9.35
N TYR A 108 8.61 -14.01 10.69
CA TYR A 108 9.52 -13.26 11.55
C TYR A 108 10.98 -13.75 11.40
N GLY A 109 11.17 -15.07 11.41
CA GLY A 109 12.48 -15.71 11.22
C GLY A 109 13.09 -15.36 9.86
N SER A 110 12.31 -15.48 8.78
CA SER A 110 12.76 -15.19 7.42
C SER A 110 13.07 -13.71 7.20
N ILE A 111 12.32 -12.78 7.79
CA ILE A 111 12.66 -11.35 7.74
C ILE A 111 14.01 -11.11 8.43
N ASN A 112 14.22 -11.70 9.61
CA ASN A 112 15.49 -11.55 10.35
C ASN A 112 16.67 -12.18 9.60
N ALA A 113 16.48 -13.35 8.99
CA ALA A 113 17.51 -14.01 8.19
C ALA A 113 17.91 -13.14 6.99
N ALA A 114 16.91 -12.63 6.26
CA ALA A 114 17.13 -11.76 5.10
C ALA A 114 17.81 -10.44 5.46
N GLU A 115 17.48 -9.85 6.62
CA GLU A 115 18.10 -8.59 7.06
C GLU A 115 19.51 -8.78 7.65
N ILE A 116 19.65 -9.70 8.61
CA ILE A 116 20.83 -9.77 9.49
C ILE A 116 21.86 -10.76 8.97
N THR A 117 21.41 -11.92 8.49
CA THR A 117 22.31 -13.02 8.11
C THR A 117 22.75 -12.88 6.66
N ASP A 118 21.78 -12.71 5.76
CA ASP A 118 22.03 -12.70 4.32
C ASP A 118 22.30 -11.28 3.78
N GLY A 119 21.83 -10.25 4.49
CA GLY A 119 21.88 -8.86 4.02
C GLY A 119 21.14 -8.63 2.70
N ALA A 120 20.15 -9.48 2.40
CA ALA A 120 19.41 -9.48 1.14
C ALA A 120 18.35 -8.37 1.05
N ILE A 121 17.92 -7.84 2.19
CA ILE A 121 17.02 -6.68 2.29
C ILE A 121 17.59 -5.64 3.26
N THR A 122 17.21 -4.37 3.08
CA THR A 122 17.65 -3.29 3.97
C THR A 122 16.87 -3.30 5.29
N HIS A 123 17.41 -2.62 6.31
CA HIS A 123 16.70 -2.42 7.58
C HIS A 123 15.32 -1.75 7.39
N GLU A 124 15.23 -0.76 6.50
CA GLU A 124 13.97 -0.06 6.16
C GLU A 124 12.94 -1.04 5.56
N HIS A 125 13.38 -1.88 4.63
CA HIS A 125 12.56 -2.91 4.00
C HIS A 125 12.06 -3.92 5.03
N ALA A 126 12.96 -4.42 5.89
CA ALA A 126 12.61 -5.35 6.96
C ALA A 126 11.62 -4.73 7.97
N GLN A 127 11.82 -3.46 8.36
CA GLN A 127 10.87 -2.74 9.21
C GLN A 127 9.50 -2.60 8.56
N TYR A 128 9.45 -2.27 7.27
CA TYR A 128 8.18 -2.19 6.54
C TYR A 128 7.40 -3.50 6.62
N LEU A 129 8.05 -4.63 6.33
CA LEU A 129 7.42 -5.95 6.37
C LEU A 129 6.89 -6.28 7.78
N ARG A 130 7.67 -5.97 8.83
CA ARG A 130 7.23 -6.16 10.22
C ARG A 130 6.00 -5.30 10.53
N GLN A 131 6.08 -3.99 10.34
CA GLN A 131 4.97 -3.07 10.67
C GLN A 131 3.68 -3.40 9.91
N ARG A 132 3.81 -3.94 8.69
CA ARG A 132 2.66 -4.25 7.84
C ARG A 132 2.03 -5.60 8.17
N TYR A 133 2.82 -6.59 8.57
CA TYR A 133 2.36 -7.99 8.65
C TYR A 133 2.49 -8.63 10.04
N LEU A 134 3.34 -8.12 10.94
CA LEU A 134 3.65 -8.76 12.23
C LEU A 134 3.28 -7.87 13.42
#